data_AF-A0A448Z0X4-F1
#
_entry.id   AF-A0A448Z0X4-F1
#
_cell.length_a   1.000
_cell.length_b   1.000
_cell.length_c   1.000
_cell.angle_alpha   90.00
_cell.angle_beta   90.00
_cell.angle_gamma   90.00
#
_symmetry.space_group_name_H-M   'P 1'
#
loop_
_entity.id
_entity.type
_entity.pdbx_description
1 polymer ?
#
loop_
_entity_poly.entity_id
_entity_poly.type
_entity_poly.pdbx_seq_one_letter_code
_entity_poly.pdbx_strand_id
1 'polypeptide(L)'
;MGGLTVLKYLLLLVVALSATMLVIQMHVLEHHVSAVSSHVWSPSHSSPIFLAEGRKAMPDGRNLKKRDENENDNDNGNENENDNESGGGVDDDDNDDRGDENGSAKDPNGELGDVEFDIDTAKDIEDDLKPILKILEQGGYDVSEKNKGIDRSKLPRWSEVLAAYGPPRVVGLEFCQHYRDVVPPHKRNMAPAGMFNSGTNLLAQLLHANCDFSLRSKVLWQPIWGKHFPGNSRTNHTISFKKPGQAKLYRDKPYHTTLPVVSIRDPYTWMQSMCRQNYAAQFAFAKDQCPNIIPYPSDIKAHPRYGNKKYVPVNVKYTKGWTVHHESLVHVWNEWYQSYLEFEGDDGDRPEGTLPKLKAPEMPYVMVRMEDLVFHGPTVVPQLCECAGSKYLWGNNTDLFRHTSTVANANHGIDVSAGMDTGLLRSIVKYGNIANRRIGYPANQLEAVKELLDPRMMDILGYTYEEP
;
A
#
# COMPACT_ATOMS: atom_id res chain seq x y z
N MET A 1 46.54 -28.82 -29.30
CA MET A 1 45.20 -29.35 -29.66
C MET A 1 44.43 -29.99 -28.49
N GLY A 2 44.97 -30.08 -27.25
CA GLY A 2 44.26 -30.76 -26.14
C GLY A 2 43.24 -29.92 -25.35
N GLY A 3 43.37 -28.59 -25.30
CA GLY A 3 42.52 -27.74 -24.44
C GLY A 3 41.05 -27.67 -24.84
N LEU A 4 40.76 -27.69 -26.16
CA LEU A 4 39.39 -27.60 -26.66
C LEU A 4 38.57 -28.86 -26.37
N THR A 5 39.24 -30.02 -26.33
CA THR A 5 38.62 -31.31 -26.01
C THR A 5 38.22 -31.37 -24.53
N VAL A 6 39.11 -30.92 -23.63
CA VAL A 6 38.83 -30.87 -22.18
C VAL A 6 37.66 -29.94 -21.86
N LEU A 7 37.59 -28.77 -22.52
CA LEU A 7 36.48 -27.83 -22.33
C LEU A 7 35.13 -28.40 -22.76
N LYS A 8 35.08 -29.18 -23.86
CA LYS A 8 33.86 -29.85 -24.30
C LYS A 8 33.36 -30.90 -23.31
N TYR A 9 34.27 -31.68 -22.71
CA TYR A 9 33.89 -32.67 -21.70
C TYR A 9 33.40 -32.02 -20.39
N LEU A 10 34.02 -30.91 -19.97
CA LEU A 10 33.55 -30.13 -18.83
C LEU A 10 32.15 -29.55 -19.07
N LEU A 11 31.88 -29.02 -20.26
CA LEU A 11 30.57 -28.48 -20.59
C LEU A 11 29.48 -29.57 -20.58
N LEU A 12 29.79 -30.75 -21.15
CA LEU A 12 28.88 -31.90 -21.15
C LEU A 12 28.61 -32.43 -19.73
N LEU A 13 29.63 -32.43 -18.86
CA LEU A 13 29.48 -32.83 -17.46
C LEU A 13 28.54 -31.87 -16.71
N VAL A 14 28.70 -30.56 -16.90
CA VAL A 14 27.82 -29.54 -16.28
C VAL A 14 26.38 -29.73 -16.74
N VAL A 15 26.14 -29.92 -18.04
CA VAL A 15 24.79 -30.15 -18.58
C VAL A 15 24.17 -31.42 -18.01
N ALA A 16 24.94 -32.52 -17.90
CA ALA A 16 24.45 -33.77 -17.33
C ALA A 16 24.08 -33.61 -15.84
N LEU A 17 24.92 -32.93 -15.05
CA LEU A 17 24.64 -32.67 -13.64
C LEU A 17 23.40 -31.79 -13.45
N SER A 18 23.24 -30.75 -14.27
CA SER A 18 22.04 -29.90 -14.24
C SER A 18 20.76 -30.67 -14.58
N ALA A 19 20.78 -31.53 -15.60
CA ALA A 19 19.63 -32.36 -15.95
C ALA A 19 19.26 -33.35 -14.82
N THR A 20 20.26 -33.91 -14.15
CA THR A 20 20.04 -34.87 -13.05
C THR A 20 19.43 -34.19 -11.82
N MET A 21 19.91 -32.99 -11.48
CA MET A 21 19.32 -32.15 -10.43
C MET A 21 17.85 -31.82 -10.71
N LEU A 22 17.50 -31.53 -11.96
CA LEU A 22 16.13 -31.20 -12.35
C LEU A 22 15.19 -32.39 -12.19
N VAL A 23 15.63 -33.60 -12.53
CA VAL A 23 14.88 -34.85 -12.32
C VAL A 23 14.66 -35.12 -10.82
N ILE A 24 15.67 -34.90 -9.99
CA ILE A 24 15.54 -35.07 -8.53
C ILE A 24 14.52 -34.07 -7.96
N GLN A 25 14.56 -32.81 -8.38
CA GLN A 25 13.59 -31.80 -7.95
C GLN A 25 12.16 -32.15 -8.38
N MET A 26 11.97 -32.71 -9.58
CA MET A 26 10.66 -33.15 -10.04
C MET A 26 10.10 -34.33 -9.22
N HIS A 27 10.93 -35.31 -8.85
CA HIS A 27 10.50 -36.44 -8.00
C HIS A 27 10.19 -36.02 -6.55
N VAL A 28 10.91 -35.04 -6.01
CA VAL A 28 10.58 -34.49 -4.68
C VAL A 28 9.21 -33.79 -4.72
N LEU A 29 8.87 -33.09 -5.82
CA LEU A 29 7.56 -32.47 -5.98
C LEU A 29 6.42 -33.49 -6.08
N GLU A 30 6.60 -34.59 -6.81
CA GLU A 30 5.57 -35.65 -6.93
C GLU A 30 5.26 -36.33 -5.59
N HIS A 31 6.25 -36.49 -4.72
CA HIS A 31 6.05 -37.07 -3.39
C HIS A 31 5.27 -36.15 -2.44
N HIS A 32 5.38 -34.83 -2.58
CA HIS A 32 4.60 -33.90 -1.77
C HIS A 32 3.14 -33.75 -2.22
N VAL A 33 2.85 -33.94 -3.51
CA VAL A 33 1.47 -33.83 -4.04
C VAL A 33 0.59 -35.03 -3.66
N SER A 34 1.19 -36.21 -3.43
CA SER A 34 0.40 -37.41 -3.08
C SER A 34 -0.04 -37.49 -1.61
N ALA A 35 0.47 -36.62 -0.73
CA ALA A 35 0.18 -36.67 0.72
C ALA A 35 -1.10 -35.92 1.14
N VAL A 36 -1.79 -35.22 0.24
CA VAL A 36 -2.91 -34.30 0.59
C VAL A 36 -4.31 -34.88 0.27
N SER A 37 -4.40 -36.08 -0.30
CA SER A 37 -5.68 -36.65 -0.75
C SER A 37 -6.19 -37.80 0.13
N SER A 38 -6.50 -37.55 1.40
CA SER A 38 -7.42 -38.42 2.14
C SER A 38 -7.87 -37.81 3.48
N HIS A 39 -8.91 -36.96 3.49
CA HIS A 39 -9.82 -36.93 4.64
C HIS A 39 -11.27 -36.69 4.22
N VAL A 40 -12.09 -37.68 4.59
CA VAL A 40 -13.49 -37.90 4.22
C VAL A 40 -14.39 -37.28 5.28
N TRP A 41 -15.46 -36.65 4.80
CA TRP A 41 -16.48 -35.95 5.56
C TRP A 41 -17.55 -36.91 6.10
N SER A 42 -18.12 -36.63 7.28
CA SER A 42 -19.40 -37.21 7.72
C SER A 42 -20.23 -36.17 8.48
N PRO A 43 -21.55 -36.07 8.24
CA PRO A 43 -22.39 -34.99 8.76
C PRO A 43 -23.32 -35.45 9.91
N SER A 44 -23.68 -34.53 10.80
CA SER A 44 -24.90 -34.68 11.62
C SER A 44 -25.53 -33.34 12.02
N HIS A 45 -26.82 -33.20 11.67
CA HIS A 45 -27.98 -32.73 12.46
C HIS A 45 -27.90 -31.35 13.17
N SER A 46 -28.93 -30.49 13.31
CA SER A 46 -30.26 -30.22 12.74
C SER A 46 -30.94 -29.26 13.75
N SER A 47 -31.25 -28.00 13.35
CA SER A 47 -32.35 -27.06 13.77
C SER A 47 -32.73 -26.85 15.28
N PRO A 48 -33.51 -25.80 15.71
CA PRO A 48 -34.34 -24.87 14.92
C PRO A 48 -34.34 -23.36 15.32
N ILE A 49 -34.79 -22.55 14.36
CA ILE A 49 -35.81 -21.46 14.41
C ILE A 49 -35.92 -20.60 15.68
N PHE A 50 -35.69 -19.28 15.53
CA PHE A 50 -36.49 -18.24 16.18
C PHE A 50 -36.68 -17.03 15.26
N LEU A 51 -37.95 -16.66 15.07
CA LEU A 51 -38.46 -15.46 14.41
C LEU A 51 -38.39 -14.27 15.39
N ALA A 52 -37.99 -13.09 14.91
CA ALA A 52 -38.48 -11.81 15.43
C ALA A 52 -38.28 -10.69 14.40
N GLU A 53 -39.32 -9.87 14.29
CA GLU A 53 -39.61 -8.91 13.22
C GLU A 53 -38.86 -7.57 13.32
N GLY A 54 -38.75 -6.92 12.16
CA GLY A 54 -39.01 -5.49 12.03
C GLY A 54 -37.80 -4.57 11.92
N ARG A 55 -37.55 -4.06 10.69
CA ARG A 55 -37.46 -2.61 10.41
C ARG A 55 -37.21 -2.31 8.92
N LYS A 56 -38.21 -1.60 8.37
CA LYS A 56 -38.23 -0.63 7.26
C LYS A 56 -37.09 -0.64 6.22
N ALA A 57 -37.45 -1.08 5.02
CA ALA A 57 -36.71 -0.89 3.79
C ALA A 57 -36.72 0.58 3.32
N MET A 58 -35.58 1.07 2.84
CA MET A 58 -35.47 2.25 1.98
C MET A 58 -35.82 1.88 0.53
N PRO A 59 -36.38 2.81 -0.28
CA PRO A 59 -36.78 2.52 -1.65
C PRO A 59 -35.58 2.44 -2.62
N ASP A 60 -35.54 1.37 -3.39
CA ASP A 60 -34.65 1.12 -4.54
C ASP A 60 -35.01 2.09 -5.68
N GLY A 61 -34.14 3.08 -5.91
CA GLY A 61 -34.24 4.01 -7.02
C GLY A 61 -33.48 3.49 -8.23
N ARG A 62 -34.08 2.58 -9.01
CA ARG A 62 -33.56 2.21 -10.34
C ARG A 62 -34.69 2.17 -11.37
N ASN A 63 -34.76 3.24 -12.17
CA ASN A 63 -35.39 3.24 -13.48
C ASN A 63 -34.80 4.39 -14.31
N LEU A 64 -33.69 4.12 -15.01
CA LEU A 64 -33.29 4.91 -16.18
C LEU A 64 -32.86 3.97 -17.32
N LYS A 65 -33.89 3.66 -18.11
CA LYS A 65 -33.96 3.61 -19.57
C LYS A 65 -32.63 3.60 -20.35
N LYS A 66 -32.46 2.50 -21.09
CA LYS A 66 -31.61 2.35 -22.28
C LYS A 66 -31.80 3.52 -23.25
N ARG A 67 -30.69 4.01 -23.80
CA ARG A 67 -30.68 4.65 -25.12
C ARG A 67 -29.49 4.10 -25.89
N ASP A 68 -29.81 3.50 -27.02
CA ASP A 68 -28.90 3.02 -28.04
C ASP A 68 -28.16 4.20 -28.65
N GLU A 69 -26.86 4.03 -28.93
CA GLU A 69 -26.23 4.64 -30.10
C GLU A 69 -25.06 3.77 -30.55
N ASN A 70 -25.19 3.33 -31.80
CA ASN A 70 -24.21 2.62 -32.61
C ASN A 70 -22.99 3.50 -32.82
N GLU A 71 -21.79 2.95 -32.63
CA GLU A 71 -20.67 3.26 -33.50
C GLU A 71 -19.80 2.02 -33.68
N ASN A 72 -19.70 1.60 -34.94
CA ASN A 72 -18.90 0.50 -35.42
C ASN A 72 -17.44 0.92 -35.44
N ASP A 73 -16.59 0.25 -34.66
CA ASP A 73 -15.18 0.10 -35.01
C ASP A 73 -14.79 -1.38 -34.90
N ASN A 74 -14.58 -1.96 -36.08
CA ASN A 74 -13.99 -3.28 -36.26
C ASN A 74 -12.50 -3.18 -35.94
N ASP A 75 -12.08 -3.67 -34.78
CA ASP A 75 -10.68 -4.03 -34.57
C ASP A 75 -10.59 -5.50 -34.15
N ASN A 76 -10.13 -6.32 -35.10
CA ASN A 76 -9.91 -7.75 -34.93
C ASN A 76 -8.57 -7.96 -34.23
N GLY A 77 -8.57 -7.76 -32.91
CA GLY A 77 -7.46 -8.10 -32.01
C GLY A 77 -7.72 -9.44 -31.32
N ASN A 78 -7.16 -10.51 -31.87
CA ASN A 78 -7.07 -11.81 -31.22
C ASN A 78 -6.03 -11.73 -30.10
N GLU A 79 -6.45 -11.48 -28.85
CA GLU A 79 -5.55 -11.40 -27.70
C GLU A 79 -5.99 -12.27 -26.54
N ASN A 80 -5.09 -13.18 -26.17
CA ASN A 80 -5.13 -14.02 -24.98
C ASN A 80 -5.19 -13.14 -23.71
N GLU A 81 -6.26 -13.32 -22.94
CA GLU A 81 -6.42 -12.76 -21.60
C GLU A 81 -5.41 -13.40 -20.62
N ASN A 82 -4.29 -12.71 -20.38
CA ASN A 82 -3.44 -12.93 -19.21
C ASN A 82 -3.62 -11.76 -18.24
N ASP A 83 -4.71 -11.81 -17.47
CA ASP A 83 -4.86 -11.01 -16.25
C ASP A 83 -3.90 -11.54 -15.17
N ASN A 84 -2.61 -11.21 -15.30
CA ASN A 84 -1.60 -11.43 -14.26
C ASN A 84 -1.59 -10.27 -13.25
N GLU A 85 -2.73 -10.01 -12.62
CA GLU A 85 -2.71 -9.61 -11.20
C GLU A 85 -2.98 -10.90 -10.42
N SER A 86 -1.92 -11.64 -10.17
CA SER A 86 -1.93 -12.76 -9.25
C SER A 86 -2.29 -12.23 -7.86
N GLY A 87 -3.57 -12.36 -7.51
CA GLY A 87 -4.05 -12.32 -6.15
C GLY A 87 -3.35 -13.42 -5.35
N GLY A 88 -2.19 -13.09 -4.80
CA GLY A 88 -1.56 -13.84 -3.72
C GLY A 88 -2.49 -13.78 -2.53
N GLY A 89 -3.32 -14.79 -2.39
CA GLY A 89 -4.10 -15.00 -1.19
C GLY A 89 -3.14 -15.22 -0.03
N VAL A 90 -3.20 -14.33 0.94
CA VAL A 90 -2.91 -14.72 2.32
C VAL A 90 -4.08 -15.62 2.70
N ASP A 91 -3.82 -16.92 2.74
CA ASP A 91 -4.75 -17.86 3.36
C ASP A 91 -4.62 -17.59 4.87
N ASP A 92 -5.63 -16.92 5.44
CA ASP A 92 -5.83 -16.83 6.88
C ASP A 92 -6.28 -18.22 7.38
N ASP A 93 -5.33 -19.14 7.51
CA ASP A 93 -5.53 -20.39 8.25
C ASP A 93 -5.27 -20.12 9.74
N ASP A 94 -6.35 -19.78 10.45
CA ASP A 94 -6.46 -19.94 11.90
C ASP A 94 -6.39 -21.44 12.24
N ASN A 95 -5.18 -21.99 12.35
CA ASN A 95 -4.92 -23.27 13.00
C ASN A 95 -4.09 -23.05 14.26
N ASP A 96 -4.79 -23.12 15.39
CA ASP A 96 -4.22 -23.48 16.68
C ASP A 96 -3.53 -24.85 16.55
N ASP A 97 -2.20 -24.86 16.43
CA ASP A 97 -1.42 -26.07 16.65
C ASP A 97 -0.29 -25.84 17.65
N ARG A 98 -0.40 -26.58 18.75
CA ARG A 98 0.60 -26.66 19.82
C ARG A 98 1.75 -27.49 19.27
N GLY A 99 2.80 -26.80 18.82
CA GLY A 99 4.06 -27.43 18.43
C GLY A 99 4.75 -28.05 19.64
N ASP A 100 4.77 -29.39 19.67
CA ASP A 100 5.64 -30.18 20.53
C ASP A 100 7.11 -29.84 20.26
N GLU A 101 7.82 -29.62 21.37
CA GLU A 101 9.23 -29.34 21.46
C GLU A 101 10.07 -30.51 20.94
N ASN A 102 10.97 -30.24 19.99
CA ASN A 102 12.09 -31.13 19.71
C ASN A 102 13.41 -30.33 19.61
N GLY A 103 14.13 -30.33 20.74
CA GLY A 103 15.53 -30.75 20.75
C GLY A 103 16.58 -29.82 20.14
N SER A 104 16.65 -28.56 20.56
CA SER A 104 17.90 -27.80 20.46
C SER A 104 18.83 -28.24 21.60
N ALA A 105 20.02 -28.72 21.25
CA ALA A 105 21.06 -29.09 22.20
C ALA A 105 21.43 -27.87 23.06
N LYS A 106 21.05 -27.91 24.34
CA LYS A 106 21.47 -26.92 25.34
C LYS A 106 22.98 -27.00 25.51
N ASP A 107 23.67 -25.95 25.09
CA ASP A 107 25.03 -25.65 25.57
C ASP A 107 24.92 -25.23 27.05
N PRO A 108 25.42 -26.04 28.01
CA PRO A 108 25.14 -25.82 29.42
C PRO A 108 25.98 -24.71 30.08
N ASN A 109 26.78 -23.93 29.34
CA ASN A 109 27.67 -22.92 29.94
C ASN A 109 27.69 -21.54 29.25
N GLY A 110 26.73 -21.21 28.40
CA GLY A 110 26.64 -19.91 27.74
C GLY A 110 25.61 -18.96 28.38
N GLU A 111 25.83 -18.50 29.62
CA GLU A 111 25.16 -17.29 30.12
C GLU A 111 25.71 -16.06 29.35
N LEU A 112 25.36 -15.94 28.07
CA LEU A 112 25.38 -14.66 27.39
C LEU A 112 24.19 -13.89 27.93
N GLY A 113 24.41 -13.13 29.00
CA GLY A 113 23.44 -12.15 29.46
C GLY A 113 23.14 -11.22 28.29
N ASP A 114 21.92 -11.30 27.77
CA ASP A 114 21.39 -10.37 26.79
C ASP A 114 21.30 -9.00 27.48
N VAL A 115 22.40 -8.23 27.41
CA VAL A 115 22.41 -6.84 27.85
C VAL A 115 21.57 -6.07 26.85
N GLU A 116 20.33 -5.81 27.24
CA GLU A 116 19.39 -4.95 26.51
C GLU A 116 20.07 -3.61 26.22
N PHE A 117 20.20 -3.28 24.93
CA PHE A 117 20.83 -2.05 24.50
C PHE A 117 19.81 -0.91 24.63
N ASP A 118 20.00 -0.05 25.63
CA ASP A 118 19.12 1.11 25.85
C ASP A 118 19.60 2.32 25.03
N ILE A 119 18.86 2.61 23.94
CA ILE A 119 19.12 3.75 23.04
C ILE A 119 19.06 5.09 23.80
N ASP A 120 18.21 5.20 24.82
CA ASP A 120 17.98 6.47 25.52
C ASP A 120 19.20 6.85 26.39
N THR A 121 19.97 5.86 26.87
CA THR A 121 21.16 6.07 27.72
C THR A 121 22.50 5.99 26.99
N ALA A 122 22.51 5.60 25.70
CA ALA A 122 23.72 5.58 24.87
C ALA A 122 24.31 7.00 24.70
N LYS A 123 25.55 7.21 25.17
CA LYS A 123 26.24 8.51 25.17
C LYS A 123 26.92 8.88 23.85
N ASP A 124 27.16 7.88 23.01
CA ASP A 124 27.83 7.95 21.71
C ASP A 124 26.86 8.22 20.55
N ILE A 125 25.56 8.06 20.77
CA ILE A 125 24.52 8.33 19.79
C ILE A 125 24.12 9.80 19.86
N GLU A 126 24.23 10.51 18.72
CA GLU A 126 23.68 11.86 18.56
C GLU A 126 22.19 11.85 18.87
N ASP A 127 21.73 12.73 19.76
CA ASP A 127 20.32 12.77 20.22
C ASP A 127 19.33 12.86 19.05
N ASP A 128 19.72 13.55 17.98
CA ASP A 128 18.92 13.74 16.76
C ASP A 128 18.75 12.44 15.93
N LEU A 129 19.53 11.39 16.20
CA LEU A 129 19.43 10.09 15.53
C LEU A 129 18.61 9.07 16.34
N LYS A 130 18.45 9.28 17.66
CA LYS A 130 17.74 8.35 18.56
C LYS A 130 16.33 7.99 18.07
N PRO A 131 15.49 8.94 17.61
CA PRO A 131 14.15 8.61 17.11
C PRO A 131 14.18 7.63 15.92
N ILE A 132 15.14 7.78 15.01
CA ILE A 132 15.29 6.91 13.85
C ILE A 132 15.73 5.50 14.24
N LEU A 133 16.67 5.40 15.18
CA LEU A 133 17.11 4.10 15.70
C LEU A 133 15.98 3.39 16.44
N LYS A 134 15.15 4.13 17.20
CA LYS A 134 13.96 3.56 17.85
C LYS A 134 12.94 3.00 16.86
N ILE A 135 12.73 3.66 15.72
CA ILE A 135 11.85 3.14 14.65
C ILE A 135 12.44 1.86 14.05
N LEU A 136 13.76 1.81 13.83
CA LEU A 136 14.45 0.61 13.33
C LEU A 136 14.36 -0.54 14.34
N GLU A 137 14.58 -0.28 15.62
CA GLU A 137 14.40 -1.26 16.70
C GLU A 137 12.95 -1.80 16.74
N GLN A 138 11.95 -0.94 16.58
CA GLN A 138 10.54 -1.34 16.45
C GLN A 138 10.25 -2.21 15.22
N GLY A 139 11.09 -2.12 14.19
CA GLY A 139 11.08 -3.01 13.03
C GLY A 139 11.80 -4.34 13.26
N GLY A 140 12.45 -4.53 14.41
CA GLY A 140 13.26 -5.71 14.73
C GLY A 140 14.69 -5.64 14.20
N TYR A 141 15.20 -4.44 13.88
CA TYR A 141 16.61 -4.27 13.52
C TYR A 141 17.47 -4.19 14.79
N ASP A 142 18.60 -4.91 14.82
CA ASP A 142 19.63 -4.71 15.84
C ASP A 142 20.34 -3.36 15.58
N VAL A 143 20.04 -2.36 16.40
CA VAL A 143 20.61 -1.01 16.29
C VAL A 143 21.85 -0.79 17.14
N SER A 144 22.35 -1.83 17.81
CA SER A 144 23.58 -1.75 18.60
C SER A 144 24.78 -1.41 17.71
N GLU A 145 25.81 -0.80 18.30
CA GLU A 145 27.03 -0.42 17.57
C GLU A 145 27.77 -1.61 16.95
N LYS A 146 27.53 -2.80 17.49
CA LYS A 146 28.15 -4.04 17.04
C LYS A 146 27.60 -4.48 15.68
N ASN A 147 26.38 -4.07 15.34
CA ASN A 147 25.77 -4.41 14.06
C ASN A 147 26.32 -3.53 12.93
N LYS A 148 27.18 -4.11 12.09
CA LYS A 148 27.71 -3.46 10.89
C LYS A 148 26.70 -3.36 9.73
N GLY A 149 25.49 -3.92 9.90
CA GLY A 149 24.43 -3.91 8.90
C GLY A 149 23.73 -2.56 8.74
N ILE A 150 23.84 -1.66 9.73
CA ILE A 150 23.25 -0.32 9.67
C ILE A 150 24.35 0.73 9.53
N ASP A 151 24.44 1.31 8.34
CA ASP A 151 25.29 2.47 8.11
C ASP A 151 24.59 3.73 8.63
N ARG A 152 24.84 4.07 9.91
CA ARG A 152 24.26 5.24 10.58
C ARG A 152 24.54 6.56 9.85
N SER A 153 25.59 6.63 9.02
CA SER A 153 25.91 7.84 8.24
C SER A 153 24.93 8.11 7.08
N LYS A 154 24.15 7.10 6.69
CA LYS A 154 23.10 7.21 5.67
C LYS A 154 21.71 7.48 6.25
N LEU A 155 21.56 7.37 7.57
CA LEU A 155 20.28 7.62 8.21
C LEU A 155 20.01 9.12 8.24
N PRO A 156 18.75 9.54 8.00
CA PRO A 156 18.38 10.93 8.17
C PRO A 156 18.47 11.30 9.65
N ARG A 157 18.71 12.57 9.92
CA ARG A 157 18.50 13.15 11.25
C ARG A 157 17.01 13.36 11.49
N TRP A 158 16.58 13.30 12.74
CA TRP A 158 15.18 13.56 13.07
C TRP A 158 14.77 15.00 12.74
N SER A 159 15.65 15.96 12.97
CA SER A 159 15.47 17.35 12.55
C SER A 159 15.24 17.51 11.04
N GLU A 160 15.89 16.70 10.20
CA GLU A 160 15.68 16.70 8.74
C GLU A 160 14.30 16.15 8.37
N VAL A 161 13.85 15.08 9.03
CA VAL A 161 12.49 14.53 8.86
C VAL A 161 11.43 15.55 9.26
N LEU A 162 11.61 16.22 10.41
CA LEU A 162 10.71 17.27 10.88
C LEU A 162 10.75 18.52 9.99
N ALA A 163 11.90 18.87 9.42
CA ALA A 163 11.97 19.97 8.45
C ALA A 163 11.24 19.63 7.15
N ALA A 164 11.28 18.37 6.72
CA ALA A 164 10.64 17.91 5.49
C ALA A 164 9.12 17.77 5.60
N TYR A 165 8.64 17.18 6.69
CA TYR A 165 7.22 16.79 6.83
C TYR A 165 6.52 17.43 8.04
N GLY A 166 7.25 18.06 8.96
CA GLY A 166 6.68 18.59 10.19
C GLY A 166 6.13 17.50 11.11
N PRO A 167 5.24 17.86 12.07
CA PRO A 167 4.55 16.87 12.91
C PRO A 167 3.58 16.02 12.08
N PRO A 168 3.18 14.83 12.57
CA PRO A 168 2.28 13.94 11.84
C PRO A 168 0.91 14.59 11.58
N ARG A 169 0.34 14.30 10.41
CA ARG A 169 -0.95 14.83 9.94
C ARG A 169 -1.91 13.67 9.66
N VAL A 170 -3.03 13.66 10.39
CA VAL A 170 -4.15 12.74 10.16
C VAL A 170 -5.40 13.56 9.89
N VAL A 171 -5.95 13.46 8.69
CA VAL A 171 -7.10 14.23 8.22
C VAL A 171 -8.36 13.36 8.34
N GLY A 172 -9.49 13.94 8.74
CA GLY A 172 -10.77 13.22 8.83
C GLY A 172 -11.06 12.57 10.19
N LEU A 173 -10.26 12.88 11.22
CA LEU A 173 -10.51 12.38 12.59
C LEU A 173 -11.87 12.84 13.15
N GLU A 174 -12.38 13.96 12.67
CA GLU A 174 -13.70 14.48 12.99
C GLU A 174 -14.85 13.52 12.59
N PHE A 175 -14.62 12.61 11.63
CA PHE A 175 -15.62 11.63 11.20
C PHE A 175 -15.67 10.38 12.06
N CYS A 176 -14.65 10.14 12.88
CA CYS A 176 -14.49 8.90 13.64
C CYS A 176 -15.65 8.65 14.61
N GLN A 177 -16.07 9.69 15.34
CA GLN A 177 -17.17 9.55 16.30
C GLN A 177 -18.47 9.20 15.58
N HIS A 178 -18.79 9.92 14.50
CA HIS A 178 -19.98 9.63 13.70
C HIS A 178 -19.95 8.20 13.15
N TYR A 179 -18.82 7.74 12.61
CA TYR A 179 -18.67 6.37 12.12
C TYR A 179 -18.98 5.33 13.21
N ARG A 180 -18.43 5.53 14.41
CA ARG A 180 -18.70 4.66 15.55
C ARG A 180 -20.17 4.68 15.96
N ASP A 181 -20.82 5.83 15.91
CA ASP A 181 -22.23 5.97 16.30
C ASP A 181 -23.18 5.28 15.31
N VAL A 182 -22.90 5.34 14.01
CA VAL A 182 -23.79 4.82 12.96
C VAL A 182 -23.50 3.38 12.56
N VAL A 183 -22.28 2.88 12.79
CA VAL A 183 -21.89 1.50 12.47
C VAL A 183 -21.78 0.67 13.74
N PRO A 184 -22.59 -0.41 13.91
CA PRO A 184 -22.50 -1.27 15.07
C PRO A 184 -21.10 -1.87 15.24
N PRO A 185 -20.57 -2.04 16.47
CA PRO A 185 -19.19 -2.48 16.71
C PRO A 185 -18.75 -3.73 15.96
N HIS A 186 -19.63 -4.71 15.75
CA HIS A 186 -19.35 -5.97 15.05
C HIS A 186 -19.38 -5.88 13.52
N LYS A 187 -19.70 -4.70 12.98
CA LYS A 187 -19.69 -4.39 11.55
C LYS A 187 -18.65 -3.36 11.16
N ARG A 188 -17.95 -2.74 12.13
CA ARG A 188 -16.97 -1.67 11.89
C ARG A 188 -15.69 -2.22 11.27
N ASN A 189 -15.60 -2.24 9.95
CA ASN A 189 -14.36 -2.64 9.29
C ASN A 189 -13.46 -1.42 9.07
N MET A 190 -12.16 -1.65 8.94
CA MET A 190 -11.22 -0.64 8.46
C MET A 190 -10.47 -1.23 7.25
N ALA A 191 -10.11 -0.42 6.27
CA ALA A 191 -9.36 -0.92 5.13
C ALA A 191 -8.40 0.13 4.56
N PRO A 192 -7.19 -0.27 4.10
CA PRO A 192 -6.28 0.65 3.43
C PRO A 192 -6.83 1.02 2.05
N ALA A 193 -6.80 2.31 1.74
CA ALA A 193 -7.08 2.88 0.44
C ALA A 193 -5.92 3.80 0.04
N GLY A 194 -5.76 4.08 -1.25
CA GLY A 194 -4.70 4.94 -1.74
C GLY A 194 -4.34 4.64 -3.18
N MET A 195 -3.72 5.62 -3.85
CA MET A 195 -3.18 5.41 -5.20
C MET A 195 -2.15 4.26 -5.22
N PHE A 196 -1.85 3.77 -6.43
CA PHE A 196 -0.67 2.93 -6.61
C PHE A 196 0.57 3.62 -6.03
N ASN A 197 1.50 2.85 -5.44
CA ASN A 197 2.71 3.36 -4.79
C ASN A 197 2.52 4.37 -3.62
N SER A 198 1.33 4.48 -3.03
CA SER A 198 1.10 5.41 -1.91
C SER A 198 1.31 4.78 -0.52
N GLY A 199 1.79 3.53 -0.42
CA GLY A 199 2.04 2.87 0.87
C GLY A 199 0.87 2.06 1.44
N THR A 200 -0.15 1.73 0.64
CA THR A 200 -1.33 0.97 1.10
C THR A 200 -0.99 -0.38 1.75
N ASN A 201 0.06 -1.08 1.29
CA ASN A 201 0.45 -2.36 1.87
C ASN A 201 1.18 -2.18 3.21
N LEU A 202 2.01 -1.13 3.35
CA LEU A 202 2.60 -0.75 4.64
C LEU A 202 1.49 -0.44 5.65
N LEU A 203 0.53 0.38 5.24
CA LEU A 203 -0.63 0.71 6.06
C LEU A 203 -1.41 -0.53 6.50
N ALA A 204 -1.69 -1.46 5.57
CA ALA A 204 -2.35 -2.73 5.90
C ALA A 204 -1.61 -3.49 7.01
N GLN A 205 -0.30 -3.69 6.84
CA GLN A 205 0.54 -4.43 7.79
C GLN A 205 0.56 -3.76 9.17
N LEU A 206 0.72 -2.43 9.21
CA LEU A 206 0.71 -1.69 10.46
C LEU A 206 -0.63 -1.81 11.19
N LEU A 207 -1.75 -1.73 10.47
CA LEU A 207 -3.09 -1.88 11.05
C LEU A 207 -3.32 -3.31 11.59
N HIS A 208 -2.93 -4.35 10.83
CA HIS A 208 -3.05 -5.74 11.27
C HIS A 208 -2.18 -6.06 12.48
N ALA A 209 -0.96 -5.53 12.53
CA ALA A 209 -0.02 -5.82 13.62
C ALA A 209 -0.36 -5.10 14.93
N ASN A 210 -1.13 -4.00 14.87
CA ASN A 210 -1.28 -3.08 16.00
C ASN A 210 -2.73 -2.78 16.41
N CYS A 211 -3.76 -3.14 15.62
CA CYS A 211 -5.16 -2.91 15.97
C CYS A 211 -5.91 -4.22 16.30
N ASP A 212 -6.56 -4.27 17.46
CA ASP A 212 -7.42 -5.38 17.90
C ASP A 212 -8.92 -5.07 17.71
N PHE A 213 -9.55 -5.90 16.87
CA PHE A 213 -10.98 -5.89 16.60
C PHE A 213 -11.70 -7.09 17.28
N SER A 214 -11.64 -7.15 18.60
CA SER A 214 -12.28 -8.18 19.46
C SER A 214 -13.76 -8.53 19.19
N LEU A 215 -14.52 -7.75 18.41
CA LEU A 215 -15.96 -7.94 18.18
C LEU A 215 -16.34 -8.45 16.77
N ARG A 216 -15.50 -9.26 16.11
CA ARG A 216 -15.67 -9.77 14.72
C ARG A 216 -15.51 -8.75 13.59
N SER A 217 -15.20 -7.51 13.95
CA SER A 217 -14.71 -6.53 12.99
C SER A 217 -13.31 -6.91 12.52
N LYS A 218 -12.88 -6.41 11.38
CA LYS A 218 -11.59 -6.76 10.79
C LYS A 218 -10.94 -5.54 10.14
N VAL A 219 -9.61 -5.56 10.12
CA VAL A 219 -8.84 -4.87 9.08
C VAL A 219 -9.01 -5.68 7.81
N LEU A 220 -9.64 -5.11 6.80
CA LEU A 220 -9.76 -5.69 5.47
C LEU A 220 -8.51 -5.35 4.65
N TRP A 221 -8.16 -6.21 3.70
CA TRP A 221 -7.08 -5.94 2.76
C TRP A 221 -7.33 -4.71 1.87
N GLN A 222 -8.60 -4.40 1.59
CA GLN A 222 -9.00 -3.25 0.78
C GLN A 222 -10.45 -2.85 1.07
N PRO A 223 -10.87 -1.61 0.77
CA PRO A 223 -12.27 -1.23 0.79
C PRO A 223 -13.05 -2.04 -0.25
N ILE A 224 -14.37 -2.07 -0.10
CA ILE A 224 -15.29 -2.87 -0.92
C ILE A 224 -15.25 -2.47 -2.40
N TRP A 225 -14.90 -1.22 -2.70
CA TRP A 225 -14.75 -0.72 -4.06
C TRP A 225 -13.33 -0.83 -4.61
N GLY A 226 -12.38 -1.39 -3.84
CA GLY A 226 -10.99 -1.60 -4.26
C GLY A 226 -10.04 -0.52 -3.75
N LYS A 227 -8.84 -0.93 -3.30
CA LYS A 227 -7.91 -0.02 -2.60
C LYS A 227 -7.38 1.12 -3.47
N HIS A 228 -7.27 0.91 -4.78
CA HIS A 228 -6.72 1.91 -5.72
C HIS A 228 -7.78 2.75 -6.43
N PHE A 229 -9.06 2.52 -6.13
CA PHE A 229 -10.17 3.23 -6.75
C PHE A 229 -10.42 4.56 -6.01
N PRO A 230 -10.69 5.66 -6.73
CA PRO A 230 -11.01 6.94 -6.12
C PRO A 230 -12.32 6.87 -5.31
N GLY A 231 -12.46 7.75 -4.31
CA GLY A 231 -13.56 7.72 -3.34
C GLY A 231 -14.95 7.88 -3.97
N ASN A 232 -15.03 8.58 -5.10
CA ASN A 232 -16.28 8.75 -5.87
C ASN A 232 -16.77 7.47 -6.55
N SER A 233 -15.95 6.41 -6.63
CA SER A 233 -16.31 5.15 -7.30
C SER A 233 -17.01 4.14 -6.39
N ARG A 234 -17.09 4.45 -5.08
CA ARG A 234 -17.57 3.54 -4.04
C ARG A 234 -18.99 2.99 -4.25
N THR A 235 -19.86 3.75 -4.90
CA THR A 235 -21.26 3.36 -5.14
C THR A 235 -21.44 2.61 -6.46
N ASN A 236 -20.47 2.71 -7.36
CA ASN A 236 -20.58 2.24 -8.74
C ASN A 236 -19.68 1.03 -9.01
N HIS A 237 -18.81 0.67 -8.06
CA HIS A 237 -17.90 -0.46 -8.16
C HIS A 237 -17.87 -1.26 -6.87
N THR A 238 -18.11 -2.56 -7.00
CA THR A 238 -17.85 -3.56 -5.95
C THR A 238 -16.85 -4.55 -6.50
N ILE A 239 -15.75 -4.76 -5.79
CA ILE A 239 -14.74 -5.74 -6.19
C ILE A 239 -15.37 -7.13 -6.35
N SER A 240 -15.10 -7.77 -7.48
CA SER A 240 -15.47 -9.15 -7.71
C SER A 240 -14.25 -10.03 -7.44
N PHE A 241 -14.35 -10.91 -6.45
CA PHE A 241 -13.32 -11.91 -6.22
C PHE A 241 -13.63 -13.18 -7.02
N LYS A 242 -12.64 -13.69 -7.74
CA LYS A 242 -12.72 -14.99 -8.43
C LYS A 242 -12.80 -16.15 -7.42
N LYS A 243 -12.18 -16.01 -6.23
CA LYS A 243 -12.23 -17.02 -5.15
C LYS A 243 -13.57 -16.93 -4.39
N PRO A 244 -14.39 -18.01 -4.35
CA PRO A 244 -15.71 -17.99 -3.71
C PRO A 244 -15.73 -17.53 -2.24
N GLY A 245 -14.70 -17.90 -1.46
CA GLY A 245 -14.59 -17.52 -0.04
C GLY A 245 -14.39 -16.01 0.17
N GLN A 246 -13.52 -15.38 -0.62
CA GLN A 246 -13.28 -13.94 -0.54
C GLN A 246 -14.49 -13.15 -1.04
N ALA A 247 -15.17 -13.63 -2.08
CA ALA A 247 -16.38 -12.97 -2.58
C ALA A 247 -17.44 -12.82 -1.48
N LYS A 248 -17.61 -13.83 -0.61
CA LYS A 248 -18.56 -13.77 0.52
C LYS A 248 -18.21 -12.70 1.55
N LEU A 249 -16.92 -12.42 1.78
CA LEU A 249 -16.50 -11.41 2.75
C LEU A 249 -16.91 -9.99 2.33
N TYR A 250 -17.01 -9.71 1.03
CA TYR A 250 -17.24 -8.37 0.49
C TYR A 250 -18.62 -8.15 -0.14
N ARG A 251 -19.26 -9.20 -0.68
CA ARG A 251 -20.52 -9.09 -1.45
C ARG A 251 -21.69 -8.54 -0.63
N ASP A 252 -21.76 -8.88 0.66
CA ASP A 252 -22.92 -8.56 1.51
C ASP A 252 -22.65 -7.39 2.48
N LYS A 253 -21.47 -6.75 2.39
CA LYS A 253 -21.11 -5.63 3.26
C LYS A 253 -21.52 -4.31 2.59
N PRO A 254 -22.34 -3.47 3.25
CA PRO A 254 -22.59 -2.11 2.77
C PRO A 254 -21.29 -1.28 2.80
N TYR A 255 -21.07 -0.42 1.81
CA TYR A 255 -19.87 0.43 1.72
C TYR A 255 -19.65 1.26 3.00
N HIS A 256 -20.72 1.73 3.63
CA HIS A 256 -20.68 2.54 4.85
C HIS A 256 -20.24 1.77 6.10
N THR A 257 -20.05 0.44 6.02
CA THR A 257 -19.54 -0.38 7.14
C THR A 257 -18.02 -0.51 7.14
N THR A 258 -17.34 0.14 6.21
CA THR A 258 -15.88 0.12 6.12
C THR A 258 -15.37 1.55 6.18
N LEU A 259 -14.49 1.83 7.15
CA LEU A 259 -13.72 3.06 7.23
C LEU A 259 -12.48 2.94 6.34
N PRO A 260 -12.42 3.60 5.17
CA PRO A 260 -11.19 3.68 4.41
C PRO A 260 -10.15 4.54 5.16
N VAL A 261 -8.97 3.98 5.37
CA VAL A 261 -7.77 4.73 5.75
C VAL A 261 -6.96 4.97 4.50
N VAL A 262 -6.98 6.21 4.02
CA VAL A 262 -6.39 6.66 2.78
C VAL A 262 -4.92 7.01 3.01
N SER A 263 -4.01 6.16 2.52
CA SER A 263 -2.59 6.46 2.48
C SER A 263 -2.29 7.40 1.31
N ILE A 264 -1.75 8.56 1.62
CA ILE A 264 -1.26 9.57 0.68
C ILE A 264 0.25 9.68 0.79
N ARG A 265 0.93 10.03 -0.30
CA ARG A 265 2.40 10.13 -0.34
C ARG A 265 2.80 11.49 -0.89
N ASP A 266 3.96 11.98 -0.46
CA ASP A 266 4.57 13.20 -1.01
C ASP A 266 4.51 13.17 -2.55
N PRO A 267 3.91 14.19 -3.19
CA PRO A 267 3.62 14.13 -4.62
C PRO A 267 4.89 13.99 -5.47
N TYR A 268 6.00 14.61 -5.07
CA TYR A 268 7.25 14.56 -5.81
C TYR A 268 7.81 13.14 -5.84
N THR A 269 7.92 12.50 -4.68
CA THR A 269 8.45 11.14 -4.58
C THR A 269 7.46 10.08 -5.05
N TRP A 270 6.15 10.37 -5.00
CA TRP A 270 5.11 9.52 -5.57
C TRP A 270 5.21 9.46 -7.08
N MET A 271 5.30 10.60 -7.78
CA MET A 271 5.45 10.62 -9.24
C MET A 271 6.72 9.89 -9.70
N GLN A 272 7.85 10.08 -9.00
CA GLN A 272 9.08 9.29 -9.23
C GLN A 272 8.90 7.78 -9.01
N SER A 273 7.96 7.36 -8.16
CA SER A 273 7.66 5.94 -7.97
C SER A 273 6.82 5.38 -9.13
N MET A 274 5.90 6.18 -9.68
CA MET A 274 5.11 5.83 -10.87
C MET A 274 6.00 5.62 -12.10
N CYS A 275 7.14 6.31 -12.19
CA CYS A 275 8.16 6.09 -13.21
C CYS A 275 8.79 4.69 -13.20
N ARG A 276 8.87 4.08 -12.01
CA ARG A 276 9.48 2.76 -11.83
C ARG A 276 8.45 1.65 -12.00
N GLN A 277 7.25 1.89 -11.49
CA GLN A 277 6.14 0.95 -11.49
C GLN A 277 4.86 1.76 -11.74
N ASN A 278 4.43 1.81 -13.00
CA ASN A 278 3.28 2.61 -13.43
C ASN A 278 1.94 1.90 -13.20
N TYR A 279 1.94 0.58 -12.94
CA TYR A 279 0.75 -0.23 -12.71
C TYR A 279 -0.31 -0.01 -13.81
N ALA A 280 -1.52 0.43 -13.44
CA ALA A 280 -2.60 0.72 -14.36
C ALA A 280 -2.50 2.11 -15.03
N ALA A 281 -1.54 2.94 -14.63
CA ALA A 281 -1.30 4.25 -15.24
C ALA A 281 -0.45 4.11 -16.51
N GLN A 282 -0.90 4.74 -17.58
CA GLN A 282 -0.26 4.72 -18.89
C GLN A 282 0.09 6.14 -19.29
N PHE A 283 1.38 6.41 -19.42
CA PHE A 283 1.95 7.67 -19.88
C PHE A 283 3.31 7.40 -20.50
N ALA A 284 3.73 8.26 -21.44
CA ALA A 284 5.02 8.10 -22.12
C ALA A 284 6.10 8.88 -21.37
N PHE A 285 7.25 8.26 -21.16
CA PHE A 285 8.40 8.90 -20.54
C PHE A 285 9.72 8.23 -20.95
N ALA A 286 10.80 9.01 -21.04
CA ALA A 286 12.14 8.47 -21.00
C ALA A 286 12.57 8.23 -19.54
N LYS A 287 13.26 7.12 -19.26
CA LYS A 287 13.59 6.69 -17.89
C LYS A 287 14.42 7.74 -17.12
N ASP A 288 15.27 8.49 -17.83
CA ASP A 288 16.12 9.56 -17.31
C ASP A 288 15.43 10.93 -17.22
N GLN A 289 14.21 11.06 -17.77
CA GLN A 289 13.44 12.31 -17.82
C GLN A 289 12.15 12.26 -16.99
N CYS A 290 11.90 11.13 -16.31
CA CYS A 290 10.69 10.91 -15.52
C CYS A 290 10.76 11.65 -14.17
N PRO A 291 9.69 12.36 -13.75
CA PRO A 291 8.29 12.12 -14.09
C PRO A 291 7.69 12.86 -15.27
N ASN A 292 8.48 13.69 -15.96
CA ASN A 292 8.11 14.26 -17.25
C ASN A 292 6.72 14.93 -17.28
N ILE A 293 6.53 16.00 -16.50
CA ILE A 293 5.24 16.69 -16.38
C ILE A 293 4.92 17.49 -17.64
N ILE A 294 5.90 18.22 -18.17
CA ILE A 294 5.83 18.91 -19.47
C ILE A 294 6.63 18.14 -20.53
N PRO A 295 6.14 18.01 -21.78
CA PRO A 295 6.85 17.26 -22.80
C PRO A 295 8.24 17.85 -23.13
N TYR A 296 9.28 17.02 -23.15
CA TYR A 296 10.58 17.42 -23.69
C TYR A 296 10.55 17.46 -25.23
N PRO A 297 11.51 18.16 -25.87
CA PRO A 297 11.68 18.07 -27.32
C PRO A 297 11.86 16.63 -27.84
N SER A 298 12.49 15.76 -27.04
CA SER A 298 12.60 14.32 -27.32
C SER A 298 11.25 13.62 -27.33
N ASP A 299 10.36 13.95 -26.39
CA ASP A 299 9.01 13.39 -26.33
C ASP A 299 8.16 13.86 -27.49
N ILE A 300 8.25 15.15 -27.85
CA ILE A 300 7.55 15.70 -29.02
C ILE A 300 8.06 15.03 -30.30
N LYS A 301 9.35 14.75 -30.41
CA LYS A 301 9.91 14.03 -31.56
C LYS A 301 9.42 12.58 -31.62
N ALA A 302 9.40 11.86 -30.49
CA ALA A 302 8.93 10.47 -30.43
C ALA A 302 7.40 10.36 -30.57
N HIS A 303 6.68 11.37 -30.10
CA HIS A 303 5.23 11.47 -30.08
C HIS A 303 4.80 12.88 -30.52
N PRO A 304 4.73 13.16 -31.84
CA PRO A 304 4.39 14.49 -32.38
C PRO A 304 3.09 15.09 -31.82
N ARG A 305 2.15 14.24 -31.39
CA ARG A 305 0.92 14.62 -30.69
C ARG A 305 1.13 15.36 -29.36
N TYR A 306 2.34 15.38 -28.80
CA TYR A 306 2.64 16.17 -27.60
C TYR A 306 3.06 17.60 -27.92
N GLY A 307 3.37 17.93 -29.18
CA GLY A 307 3.75 19.29 -29.58
C GLY A 307 2.64 20.33 -29.39
N ASN A 308 1.38 19.90 -29.21
CA ASN A 308 0.23 20.76 -28.92
C ASN A 308 -0.32 20.56 -27.50
N LYS A 309 0.38 19.83 -26.63
CA LYS A 309 -0.05 19.57 -25.25
C LYS A 309 0.80 20.40 -24.28
N LYS A 310 0.16 21.03 -23.31
CA LYS A 310 0.85 21.73 -22.22
C LYS A 310 1.57 20.74 -21.29
N TYR A 311 0.96 19.58 -21.06
CA TYR A 311 1.44 18.54 -20.15
C TYR A 311 1.42 17.14 -20.78
N VAL A 312 2.16 16.19 -20.20
CA VAL A 312 2.16 14.78 -20.64
C VAL A 312 0.92 14.06 -20.10
N PRO A 313 -0.05 13.67 -20.96
CA PRO A 313 -1.31 13.08 -20.52
C PRO A 313 -1.11 11.70 -19.90
N VAL A 314 -1.95 11.37 -18.92
CA VAL A 314 -1.95 10.09 -18.22
C VAL A 314 -3.32 9.44 -18.31
N ASN A 315 -3.36 8.16 -18.70
CA ASN A 315 -4.57 7.36 -18.68
C ASN A 315 -4.48 6.33 -17.55
N VAL A 316 -5.45 6.27 -16.65
CA VAL A 316 -5.49 5.26 -15.59
C VAL A 316 -6.62 4.28 -15.87
N LYS A 317 -6.26 3.02 -16.14
CA LYS A 317 -7.23 1.95 -16.44
C LYS A 317 -7.63 1.21 -15.18
N TYR A 318 -8.70 1.64 -14.52
CA TYR A 318 -9.18 0.98 -13.29
C TYR A 318 -9.86 -0.36 -13.55
N THR A 319 -10.60 -0.49 -14.66
CA THR A 319 -11.21 -1.76 -15.10
C THR A 319 -11.18 -1.88 -16.63
N LYS A 320 -11.58 -3.02 -17.19
CA LYS A 320 -11.62 -3.24 -18.66
C LYS A 320 -12.44 -2.18 -19.42
N GLY A 321 -13.50 -1.65 -18.81
CA GLY A 321 -14.39 -0.65 -19.42
C GLY A 321 -14.30 0.74 -18.78
N TRP A 322 -13.37 0.96 -17.86
CA TRP A 322 -13.25 2.25 -17.17
C TRP A 322 -11.81 2.72 -17.12
N THR A 323 -11.53 3.70 -17.98
CA THR A 323 -10.27 4.44 -18.06
C THR A 323 -10.57 5.90 -17.76
N VAL A 324 -9.80 6.50 -16.86
CA VAL A 324 -9.87 7.93 -16.57
C VAL A 324 -8.69 8.62 -17.25
N HIS A 325 -8.96 9.72 -17.93
CA HIS A 325 -7.98 10.54 -18.61
C HIS A 325 -7.63 11.75 -17.74
N HIS A 326 -6.34 11.96 -17.49
CA HIS A 326 -5.82 13.08 -16.72
C HIS A 326 -4.81 13.86 -17.57
N GLU A 327 -4.69 15.17 -17.32
CA GLU A 327 -3.79 16.02 -18.10
C GLU A 327 -2.31 15.77 -17.79
N SER A 328 -1.98 15.38 -16.55
CA SER A 328 -0.61 15.05 -16.12
C SER A 328 -0.61 14.15 -14.89
N LEU A 329 0.56 13.62 -14.50
CA LEU A 329 0.69 12.88 -13.24
C LEU A 329 0.29 13.71 -12.01
N VAL A 330 0.51 15.03 -12.04
CA VAL A 330 0.08 15.94 -10.97
C VAL A 330 -1.44 15.96 -10.87
N HIS A 331 -2.14 16.01 -12.01
CA HIS A 331 -3.60 15.94 -12.04
C HIS A 331 -4.13 14.60 -11.52
N VAL A 332 -3.47 13.47 -11.83
CA VAL A 332 -3.85 12.17 -11.25
C VAL A 332 -3.76 12.22 -9.72
N TRP A 333 -2.66 12.76 -9.17
CA TRP A 333 -2.49 12.91 -7.72
C TRP A 333 -3.58 13.82 -7.16
N ASN A 334 -3.81 14.98 -7.79
CA ASN A 334 -4.79 15.94 -7.32
C ASN A 334 -6.21 15.36 -7.27
N GLU A 335 -6.72 14.95 -8.42
CA GLU A 335 -8.11 14.53 -8.61
C GLU A 335 -8.43 13.26 -7.80
N TRP A 336 -7.46 12.35 -7.64
CA TRP A 336 -7.69 11.12 -6.88
C TRP A 336 -7.93 11.42 -5.40
N TYR A 337 -7.12 12.26 -4.76
CA TYR A 337 -7.31 12.59 -3.34
C TYR A 337 -8.43 13.60 -3.12
N GLN A 338 -8.63 14.55 -4.04
CA GLN A 338 -9.81 15.42 -4.05
C GLN A 338 -11.10 14.61 -4.05
N SER A 339 -11.16 13.43 -4.69
CA SER A 339 -12.35 12.57 -4.64
C SER A 339 -12.76 12.10 -3.23
N TYR A 340 -11.86 12.17 -2.25
CA TYR A 340 -12.15 11.96 -0.83
C TYR A 340 -12.46 13.27 -0.08
N LEU A 341 -11.86 14.40 -0.49
CA LEU A 341 -12.03 15.72 0.17
C LEU A 341 -13.23 16.53 -0.33
N GLU A 342 -13.65 16.33 -1.58
CA GLU A 342 -14.52 17.24 -2.35
C GLU A 342 -15.78 16.53 -2.85
N PHE A 343 -16.31 15.57 -2.10
CA PHE A 343 -17.69 15.17 -2.34
C PHE A 343 -18.55 16.40 -2.02
N GLU A 344 -18.88 17.22 -3.02
CA GLU A 344 -19.76 18.37 -2.92
C GLU A 344 -21.16 17.98 -3.43
N GLY A 345 -22.17 18.41 -2.68
CA GLY A 345 -23.43 18.80 -3.28
C GLY A 345 -23.20 20.18 -3.84
N ASP A 346 -23.71 20.40 -5.04
CA ASP A 346 -23.79 21.69 -5.71
C ASP A 346 -24.11 22.82 -4.71
N ASP A 347 -23.08 23.47 -4.18
CA ASP A 347 -23.17 24.62 -3.27
C ASP A 347 -22.89 25.86 -4.13
N GLY A 348 -23.82 26.14 -5.04
CA GLY A 348 -23.70 27.12 -6.13
C GLY A 348 -23.46 28.59 -5.74
N ASP A 349 -23.03 28.91 -4.51
CA ASP A 349 -22.84 30.27 -4.00
C ASP A 349 -21.67 30.43 -2.99
N ARG A 350 -20.63 29.56 -3.02
CA ARG A 350 -19.53 29.69 -2.06
C ARG A 350 -18.58 30.87 -2.34
N PRO A 351 -18.24 31.70 -1.33
CA PRO A 351 -17.19 32.69 -1.43
C PRO A 351 -15.81 32.03 -1.67
N GLU A 352 -15.06 32.61 -2.60
CA GLU A 352 -13.66 32.26 -2.88
C GLU A 352 -12.84 32.23 -1.58
N GLY A 353 -12.15 31.12 -1.31
CA GLY A 353 -11.32 30.93 -0.12
C GLY A 353 -12.01 30.30 1.10
N THR A 354 -13.28 29.88 1.01
CA THR A 354 -13.90 29.04 2.05
C THR A 354 -13.67 27.55 1.76
N LEU A 355 -13.24 26.79 2.78
CA LEU A 355 -13.09 25.34 2.68
C LEU A 355 -14.44 24.71 2.26
N PRO A 356 -14.48 23.85 1.22
CA PRO A 356 -15.64 23.03 0.89
C PRO A 356 -16.20 22.33 2.13
N LYS A 357 -17.51 22.45 2.37
CA LYS A 357 -18.17 21.57 3.33
C LYS A 357 -18.26 20.21 2.66
N LEU A 358 -17.58 19.23 3.27
CA LEU A 358 -17.76 17.82 2.96
C LEU A 358 -19.26 17.49 2.95
N LYS A 359 -19.79 17.06 1.80
CA LYS A 359 -21.21 16.73 1.59
C LYS A 359 -21.56 15.53 2.46
N ALA A 360 -22.05 15.85 3.64
CA ALA A 360 -22.59 14.93 4.64
C ALA A 360 -21.55 13.94 5.23
N PRO A 361 -21.74 13.54 6.50
CA PRO A 361 -20.91 12.54 7.17
C PRO A 361 -21.12 11.09 6.65
N GLU A 362 -21.69 10.93 5.46
CA GLU A 362 -22.11 9.63 4.90
C GLU A 362 -20.94 8.74 4.47
N MET A 363 -19.76 9.33 4.26
CA MET A 363 -18.54 8.58 3.98
C MET A 363 -17.44 9.01 4.94
N PRO A 364 -17.37 8.42 6.14
CA PRO A 364 -16.23 8.66 7.01
C PRO A 364 -14.98 8.11 6.32
N TYR A 365 -13.90 8.88 6.35
CA TYR A 365 -12.57 8.46 5.94
C TYR A 365 -11.55 9.05 6.90
N VAL A 366 -10.37 8.48 6.90
CA VAL A 366 -9.19 9.07 7.53
C VAL A 366 -8.07 9.04 6.50
N MET A 367 -7.36 10.15 6.32
CA MET A 367 -6.23 10.23 5.39
C MET A 367 -4.94 10.47 6.16
N VAL A 368 -3.90 9.75 5.78
CA VAL A 368 -2.61 9.71 6.50
C VAL A 368 -1.47 9.69 5.51
N ARG A 369 -0.40 10.45 5.80
CA ARG A 369 0.81 10.45 4.98
C ARG A 369 1.56 9.13 5.16
N MET A 370 2.06 8.58 4.07
CA MET A 370 2.93 7.41 4.07
C MET A 370 4.19 7.68 4.87
N GLU A 371 4.70 8.90 4.79
CA GLU A 371 5.84 9.37 5.57
C GLU A 371 5.56 9.33 7.07
N ASP A 372 4.34 9.70 7.50
CA ASP A 372 3.94 9.61 8.91
C ASP A 372 3.76 8.17 9.38
N LEU A 373 3.40 7.25 8.50
CA LEU A 373 3.38 5.82 8.84
C LEU A 373 4.79 5.27 9.06
N VAL A 374 5.78 5.77 8.30
CA VAL A 374 7.19 5.37 8.43
C VAL A 374 7.85 6.00 9.68
N PHE A 375 7.62 7.30 9.92
CA PHE A 375 8.35 8.04 10.96
C PHE A 375 7.57 8.23 12.27
N HIS A 376 6.25 8.20 12.22
CA HIS A 376 5.37 8.51 13.36
C HIS A 376 4.35 7.40 13.65
N GLY A 377 4.64 6.16 13.23
CA GLY A 377 3.79 4.99 13.45
C GLY A 377 3.19 4.88 14.87
N PRO A 378 4.00 4.96 15.94
CA PRO A 378 3.51 4.91 17.34
C PRO A 378 2.55 6.04 17.73
N THR A 379 2.53 7.15 16.99
CA THR A 379 1.59 8.27 17.22
C THR A 379 0.34 8.14 16.35
N VAL A 380 0.51 7.70 15.10
CA VAL A 380 -0.54 7.71 14.08
C VAL A 380 -1.44 6.49 14.16
N VAL A 381 -0.87 5.29 14.28
CA VAL A 381 -1.64 4.03 14.25
C VAL A 381 -2.62 3.93 15.42
N PRO A 382 -2.31 4.36 16.66
CA PRO A 382 -3.30 4.37 17.73
C PRO A 382 -4.53 5.21 17.41
N GLN A 383 -4.35 6.39 16.78
CA GLN A 383 -5.46 7.26 16.36
C GLN A 383 -6.34 6.57 15.32
N LEU A 384 -5.72 5.83 14.38
CA LEU A 384 -6.45 5.05 13.39
C LEU A 384 -7.26 3.92 14.04
N CYS A 385 -6.64 3.14 14.93
CA CYS A 385 -7.33 2.07 15.68
C CYS A 385 -8.55 2.62 16.45
N GLU A 386 -8.33 3.70 17.23
CA GLU A 386 -9.40 4.37 17.97
C GLU A 386 -10.49 4.91 17.05
N CYS A 387 -10.12 5.46 15.89
CA CYS A 387 -11.05 5.98 14.90
C CYS A 387 -12.08 4.92 14.46
N ALA A 388 -11.63 3.71 14.15
CA ALA A 388 -12.51 2.59 13.81
C ALA A 388 -13.25 1.98 15.01
N GLY A 389 -12.94 2.43 16.23
CA GLY A 389 -13.46 1.86 17.48
C GLY A 389 -12.83 0.50 17.80
N SER A 390 -11.62 0.23 17.31
CA SER A 390 -10.81 -0.91 17.71
C SER A 390 -9.91 -0.52 18.89
N LYS A 391 -9.35 -1.50 19.59
CA LYS A 391 -8.32 -1.24 20.60
C LYS A 391 -6.97 -1.19 19.92
N TYR A 392 -6.13 -0.24 20.31
CA TYR A 392 -4.72 -0.33 20.01
C TYR A 392 -4.13 -1.44 20.89
N LEU A 393 -3.31 -2.33 20.31
CA LEU A 393 -2.65 -3.45 20.99
C LEU A 393 -1.51 -2.92 21.88
N TRP A 394 -1.87 -2.24 22.96
CA TRP A 394 -0.97 -1.78 24.00
C TRP A 394 -1.07 -2.71 25.21
N GLY A 395 0.04 -3.30 25.66
CA GLY A 395 0.14 -3.92 26.99
C GLY A 395 -0.14 -5.43 27.13
N ASN A 396 -0.05 -6.23 26.06
CA ASN A 396 -0.23 -7.70 26.15
C ASN A 396 1.09 -8.51 26.09
N ASN A 397 2.15 -8.07 26.78
CA ASN A 397 3.50 -8.69 26.92
C ASN A 397 4.60 -8.24 25.93
N THR A 398 4.32 -7.35 24.99
CA THR A 398 5.37 -6.62 24.24
C THR A 398 4.97 -5.16 24.21
N ASP A 399 5.52 -4.34 25.10
CA ASP A 399 5.14 -2.92 25.32
C ASP A 399 5.51 -1.98 24.14
N LEU A 400 5.66 -2.51 22.94
CA LEU A 400 6.27 -1.83 21.81
C LEU A 400 5.35 -1.90 20.60
N PHE A 401 5.11 -0.73 20.01
CA PHE A 401 4.58 -0.59 18.66
C PHE A 401 5.37 -1.49 17.71
N ARG A 402 4.68 -2.30 16.91
CA ARG A 402 5.32 -3.18 15.94
C ARG A 402 5.38 -2.48 14.59
N HIS A 403 6.58 -2.10 14.19
CA HIS A 403 6.84 -1.70 12.81
C HIS A 403 7.06 -2.95 11.96
N THR A 404 6.70 -2.90 10.68
CA THR A 404 7.08 -3.94 9.72
C THR A 404 8.51 -3.70 9.24
N SER A 405 9.40 -4.68 9.41
CA SER A 405 10.72 -4.72 8.74
C SER A 405 10.61 -5.20 7.31
N THR A 406 9.60 -6.02 6.99
CA THR A 406 9.52 -6.70 5.69
C THR A 406 9.03 -5.78 4.57
N VAL A 407 9.47 -6.10 3.36
CA VAL A 407 8.96 -5.47 2.13
C VAL A 407 7.49 -5.80 1.99
N ALA A 408 6.65 -4.78 1.94
CA ALA A 408 5.22 -4.96 1.67
C ALA A 408 4.92 -5.47 0.24
N ASN A 409 5.95 -5.65 -0.60
CA ASN A 409 5.91 -6.05 -2.01
C ASN A 409 6.94 -7.17 -2.35
N ALA A 410 7.24 -8.10 -1.44
CA ALA A 410 8.21 -9.18 -1.68
C ALA A 410 7.92 -10.02 -2.94
N ASN A 411 6.67 -10.03 -3.43
CA ASN A 411 6.24 -10.82 -4.59
C ASN A 411 6.50 -10.18 -5.96
N HIS A 412 7.05 -8.96 -6.03
CA HIS A 412 7.25 -8.26 -7.29
C HIS A 412 8.73 -8.05 -7.65
N GLY A 413 9.54 -9.12 -7.63
CA GLY A 413 10.78 -9.24 -8.43
C GLY A 413 11.74 -8.04 -8.46
N ILE A 414 11.73 -7.16 -7.46
CA ILE A 414 12.69 -6.05 -7.37
C ILE A 414 14.01 -6.71 -7.01
N ASP A 415 14.85 -6.85 -8.02
CA ASP A 415 16.15 -7.49 -7.95
C ASP A 415 16.94 -6.88 -6.77
N VAL A 416 17.09 -7.67 -5.70
CA VAL A 416 17.84 -7.35 -4.49
C VAL A 416 19.33 -7.55 -4.76
N SER A 417 19.81 -6.95 -5.85
CA SER A 417 21.22 -6.86 -6.15
C SER A 417 21.83 -5.78 -5.25
N ALA A 418 22.38 -6.21 -4.10
CA ALA A 418 23.39 -5.55 -3.24
C ALA A 418 23.11 -5.57 -1.72
N GLY A 419 22.39 -6.56 -1.18
CA GLY A 419 22.40 -6.85 0.27
C GLY A 419 21.83 -5.78 1.21
N MET A 420 21.26 -4.69 0.68
CA MET A 420 20.43 -3.77 1.45
C MET A 420 19.00 -4.28 1.47
N ASP A 421 18.53 -4.63 2.67
CA ASP A 421 17.15 -4.98 2.95
C ASP A 421 16.21 -3.93 2.35
N THR A 422 15.23 -4.38 1.55
CA THR A 422 14.29 -3.48 0.84
C THR A 422 13.11 -3.06 1.72
N GLY A 423 13.20 -3.37 3.01
CA GLY A 423 12.26 -3.06 4.07
C GLY A 423 12.30 -1.65 4.64
N LEU A 424 12.08 -1.56 5.95
CA LEU A 424 11.96 -0.31 6.69
C LEU A 424 13.21 0.58 6.60
N LEU A 425 14.40 0.00 6.75
CA LEU A 425 15.66 0.73 6.69
C LEU A 425 15.80 1.53 5.39
N ARG A 426 15.52 0.89 4.25
CA ARG A 426 15.55 1.55 2.95
C ARG A 426 14.50 2.65 2.84
N SER A 427 13.32 2.46 3.44
CA SER A 427 12.25 3.46 3.46
C SER A 427 12.65 4.69 4.27
N ILE A 428 13.26 4.50 5.45
CA ILE A 428 13.80 5.59 6.28
C ILE A 428 14.86 6.39 5.52
N VAL A 429 15.87 5.72 4.96
CA VAL A 429 16.94 6.39 4.21
C VAL A 429 16.38 7.15 2.99
N LYS A 430 15.43 6.53 2.28
CA LYS A 430 14.85 7.11 1.07
C LYS A 430 13.95 8.29 1.36
N TYR A 431 13.08 8.19 2.36
CA TYR A 431 12.06 9.21 2.62
C TYR A 431 12.52 10.29 3.58
N GLY A 432 13.54 10.03 4.40
CA GLY A 432 14.12 11.05 5.26
C GLY A 432 15.07 12.00 4.54
N ASN A 433 15.57 11.63 3.36
CA ASN A 433 16.38 12.54 2.53
C ASN A 433 15.48 13.38 1.61
N ILE A 434 15.22 14.62 2.03
CA ILE A 434 14.37 15.57 1.29
C ILE A 434 14.89 15.90 -0.12
N ALA A 435 16.22 15.85 -0.34
CA ALA A 435 16.79 16.11 -1.65
C ALA A 435 16.29 15.11 -2.71
N ASN A 436 15.80 13.95 -2.28
CA ASN A 436 15.19 12.98 -3.19
C ASN A 436 13.95 13.54 -3.89
N ARG A 437 13.26 14.56 -3.36
CA ARG A 437 12.10 15.21 -4.02
C ARG A 437 12.48 15.87 -5.36
N ARG A 438 13.74 16.28 -5.52
CA ARG A 438 14.25 16.94 -6.74
C ARG A 438 14.77 15.97 -7.81
N ILE A 439 14.95 14.69 -7.48
CA ILE A 439 15.50 13.72 -8.43
C ILE A 439 14.57 13.58 -9.64
N GLY A 440 15.11 13.75 -10.84
CA GLY A 440 14.36 13.65 -12.10
C GLY A 440 13.56 14.91 -12.47
N TYR A 441 13.67 15.99 -11.68
CA TYR A 441 13.02 17.27 -11.98
C TYR A 441 14.05 18.36 -12.28
N PRO A 442 14.30 18.70 -13.56
CA PRO A 442 14.91 19.98 -13.88
C PRO A 442 13.99 21.15 -13.50
N ALA A 443 14.55 22.36 -13.40
CA ALA A 443 13.86 23.56 -12.91
C ALA A 443 12.50 23.82 -13.57
N ASN A 444 12.39 23.68 -14.89
CA ASN A 444 11.14 23.88 -15.62
C ASN A 444 10.06 22.84 -15.29
N GLN A 445 10.45 21.61 -14.91
CA GLN A 445 9.52 20.59 -14.44
C GLN A 445 9.08 20.89 -13.00
N LEU A 446 9.98 21.35 -12.13
CA LEU A 446 9.62 21.79 -10.76
C LEU A 446 8.63 22.95 -10.78
N GLU A 447 8.85 23.94 -11.67
CA GLU A 447 7.92 25.06 -11.84
C GLU A 447 6.53 24.57 -12.28
N ALA A 448 6.47 23.64 -13.24
CA ALA A 448 5.19 23.06 -13.66
C ALA A 448 4.49 22.26 -12.55
N VAL A 449 5.24 21.52 -11.72
CA VAL A 449 4.67 20.81 -10.57
C VAL A 449 4.13 21.81 -9.55
N LYS A 450 4.86 22.88 -9.26
CA LYS A 450 4.46 23.95 -8.33
C LYS A 450 3.21 24.68 -8.81
N GLU A 451 3.10 24.97 -10.11
CA GLU A 451 1.90 25.56 -10.74
C GLU A 451 0.68 24.64 -10.60
N LEU A 452 0.87 23.33 -10.75
CA LEU A 452 -0.22 22.36 -10.87
C LEU A 452 -0.67 21.73 -9.55
N LEU A 453 0.21 21.61 -8.55
CA LEU A 453 -0.16 20.99 -7.28
C LEU A 453 -1.19 21.84 -6.55
N ASP A 454 -2.30 21.20 -6.17
CA ASP A 454 -3.39 21.87 -5.47
C ASP A 454 -2.90 22.49 -4.14
N PRO A 455 -2.94 23.83 -3.99
CA PRO A 455 -2.41 24.49 -2.80
C PRO A 455 -3.13 24.13 -1.51
N ARG A 456 -4.43 23.84 -1.59
CA ARG A 456 -5.23 23.44 -0.42
C ARG A 456 -4.80 22.06 0.05
N MET A 457 -4.56 21.11 -0.84
CA MET A 457 -4.10 19.78 -0.44
C MET A 457 -2.68 19.81 0.12
N MET A 458 -1.78 20.59 -0.50
CA MET A 458 -0.42 20.78 0.02
C MET A 458 -0.46 21.34 1.45
N ASP A 459 -1.33 22.32 1.72
CA ASP A 459 -1.52 22.90 3.07
C ASP A 459 -2.14 21.91 4.07
N ILE A 460 -3.27 21.27 3.72
CA ILE A 460 -3.97 20.30 4.59
C ILE A 460 -3.04 19.17 5.02
N LEU A 461 -2.17 18.72 4.13
CA LEU A 461 -1.23 17.62 4.35
C LEU A 461 0.12 18.10 4.88
N GLY A 462 0.36 19.40 4.95
CA GLY A 462 1.62 19.99 5.39
C GLY A 462 2.81 19.61 4.50
N TYR A 463 2.60 19.44 3.20
CA TYR A 463 3.70 19.29 2.24
C TYR A 463 4.18 20.66 1.75
N THR A 464 5.48 20.81 1.56
CA THR A 464 6.09 22.05 1.03
C THR A 464 6.27 21.97 -0.49
N TYR A 465 6.36 23.12 -1.15
CA TYR A 465 6.75 23.17 -2.57
C TYR A 465 8.28 23.07 -2.70
N GLU A 466 8.74 22.47 -3.80
CA GLU A 466 10.14 22.55 -4.19
C GLU A 466 10.36 23.79 -5.05
N GLU A 467 11.40 24.57 -4.71
CA GLU A 467 11.82 25.71 -5.52
C GLU A 467 12.64 25.25 -6.75
N PRO A 468 12.35 25.78 -7.96
CA PRO A 468 13.02 25.44 -9.23
C PRO A 468 14.54 25.52 -9.25
#